data_AF-A0A7F5RDN9-F1
#
_entry.id   AF-A0A7F5RDN9-F1
#
_cell.length_a   1.000
_cell.length_b   1.000
_cell.length_c   1.000
_cell.angle_alpha   90.00
_cell.angle_beta   90.00
_cell.angle_gamma   90.00
#
_symmetry.space_group_name_H-M   'P 1'
#
loop_
_entity.id
_entity.type
_entity.pdbx_description
1 polymer ?
#
loop_
_entity_poly.entity_id
_entity_poly.type
_entity_poly.pdbx_seq_one_letter_code
_entity_poly.pdbx_strand_id
1 'polypeptide(L)'
;MLILERISNKINIHWRSEETATDHATSLSATREFLLLHPEIDKIILIQVTSPFINEKYLQHAVNEMQHYECVFSVTRSFKLRWNKTGKGILPINFDPKRRPRRQDWDGELIENGMFYGAKREMIMNGYFQTDKLCRNWNALPTL
;
A
#
# COMPACT_ATOMS: atom_id res chain seq x y z
N MET A 1 0.25 12.27 -1.06
CA MET A 1 -0.86 12.07 -2.02
C MET A 1 -0.77 13.21 -3.01
N LEU A 2 -0.34 12.96 -4.25
CA LEU A 2 -0.44 13.99 -5.26
C LEU A 2 -1.86 13.95 -5.82
N ILE A 3 -2.57 15.06 -5.67
CA ILE A 3 -3.61 15.41 -6.61
C ILE A 3 -2.94 16.42 -7.55
N LEU A 4 -2.50 15.93 -8.70
CA LEU A 4 -1.62 16.66 -9.60
C LEU A 4 -2.36 17.74 -10.38
N GLU A 5 -1.75 18.93 -10.47
CA GLU A 5 -2.05 19.92 -11.49
C GLU A 5 -1.77 19.36 -12.89
N ARG A 6 -2.85 19.24 -13.66
CA ARG A 6 -2.98 19.43 -15.11
C ARG A 6 -1.84 18.88 -15.99
N ILE A 7 -2.02 17.64 -16.47
CA ILE A 7 -1.23 17.09 -17.61
C ILE A 7 -2.12 16.77 -18.84
N SER A 8 -3.45 16.55 -18.71
CA SER A 8 -4.38 16.46 -19.87
C SER A 8 -5.86 16.44 -19.46
N ASN A 9 -6.80 16.48 -20.44
CA ASN A 9 -8.26 16.31 -20.27
C ASN A 9 -8.72 14.94 -19.70
N LYS A 10 -7.79 14.10 -19.21
CA LYS A 10 -8.07 12.75 -18.70
C LYS A 10 -7.93 12.60 -17.19
N ILE A 11 -7.61 13.69 -16.47
CA ILE A 11 -7.35 13.68 -15.04
C ILE A 11 -8.20 14.76 -14.37
N ASN A 12 -8.94 14.39 -13.33
CA ASN A 12 -9.67 15.33 -12.49
C ASN A 12 -8.79 15.80 -11.33
N ILE A 13 -8.87 17.08 -11.02
CA ILE A 13 -8.11 17.72 -9.94
C ILE A 13 -9.07 17.98 -8.77
N HIS A 14 -8.62 17.65 -7.58
CA HIS A 14 -9.28 17.93 -6.31
C HIS A 14 -8.32 18.71 -5.41
N TRP A 15 -8.75 19.89 -4.99
CA TRP A 15 -8.00 20.72 -4.07
C TRP A 15 -8.30 20.27 -2.64
N ARG A 16 -7.24 19.93 -1.91
CA ARG A 16 -7.35 19.50 -0.51
C ARG A 16 -7.49 20.71 0.40
N SER A 17 -8.18 20.55 1.51
CA SER A 17 -8.14 21.53 2.59
C SER A 17 -6.74 21.67 3.19
N GLU A 18 -6.49 22.82 3.81
CA GLU A 18 -5.25 23.07 4.57
C GLU A 18 -5.05 22.04 5.69
N GLU A 19 -6.13 21.56 6.31
CA GLU A 19 -6.09 20.58 7.41
C GLU A 19 -5.41 19.28 6.97
N THR A 20 -5.72 18.78 5.77
CA THR A 20 -5.10 17.54 5.29
C THR A 20 -3.82 17.79 4.48
N ALA A 21 -3.49 19.03 4.13
CA ALA A 21 -2.27 19.36 3.39
C ALA A 21 -1.00 19.52 4.26
N THR A 22 -1.05 19.16 5.54
CA THR A 22 0.08 19.29 6.49
C THR A 22 1.04 18.09 6.47
N ASP A 23 2.26 18.28 6.98
CA ASP A 23 3.28 17.21 7.14
C ASP A 23 2.86 16.09 8.09
N HIS A 24 1.89 16.37 8.97
CA HIS A 24 1.35 15.41 9.94
C HIS A 24 0.07 14.72 9.44
N ALA A 25 -0.53 15.21 8.37
CA ALA A 25 -1.73 14.62 7.81
C ALA A 25 -1.42 13.23 7.23
N THR A 26 -2.27 12.27 7.58
CA THR A 26 -2.12 10.90 7.10
C THR A 26 -2.69 10.75 5.69
N SER A 27 -2.20 9.75 4.95
CA SER A 27 -2.84 9.36 3.68
C SER A 27 -4.30 8.96 3.86
N LEU A 28 -4.68 8.48 5.05
CA LEU A 28 -6.05 8.11 5.39
C LEU A 28 -6.95 9.33 5.54
N SER A 29 -6.54 10.35 6.30
CA SER A 29 -7.34 11.57 6.49
C SER A 29 -7.55 12.29 5.15
N ALA A 30 -6.50 12.36 4.34
CA ALA A 30 -6.53 12.84 2.97
C ALA A 30 -7.58 12.17 2.08
N THR A 31 -7.59 10.83 2.10
CA THR A 31 -8.46 10.00 1.26
C THR A 31 -9.90 10.05 1.76
N ARG A 32 -10.08 10.14 3.08
CA ARG A 32 -11.40 10.28 3.70
C ARG A 32 -12.06 11.61 3.34
N GLU A 33 -11.32 12.72 3.41
CA GLU A 33 -11.81 14.03 2.94
C GLU A 33 -12.25 13.97 1.48
N PHE A 34 -11.40 13.40 0.62
CA PHE A 34 -11.73 13.21 -0.80
C PHE A 34 -13.05 12.43 -0.97
N LEU A 35 -13.20 11.28 -0.30
CA LEU A 35 -14.42 10.48 -0.40
C LEU A 35 -15.67 11.14 0.20
N LEU A 36 -15.51 12.04 1.18
CA LEU A 36 -16.62 12.83 1.73
C LEU A 36 -17.15 13.83 0.69
N LEU A 37 -16.26 14.43 -0.10
CA LEU A 37 -16.61 15.41 -1.13
C LEU A 37 -17.03 14.77 -2.46
N HIS A 38 -16.78 13.46 -2.63
CA HIS A 38 -17.08 12.69 -3.84
C HIS A 38 -17.95 11.46 -3.53
N PRO A 39 -19.22 11.64 -3.08
CA PRO A 39 -20.10 10.56 -2.63
C PRO A 39 -20.36 9.47 -3.67
N GLU A 40 -20.12 9.73 -4.95
CA GLU A 40 -20.24 8.78 -6.07
C GLU A 40 -19.17 7.67 -6.10
N ILE A 41 -18.07 7.79 -5.32
CA ILE A 41 -16.89 6.90 -5.41
C ILE A 41 -16.91 5.75 -4.39
N ASP A 42 -17.36 4.56 -4.79
CA ASP A 42 -17.48 3.42 -3.86
C ASP A 42 -16.16 2.70 -3.55
N LYS A 43 -15.17 2.81 -4.43
CA LYS A 43 -13.85 2.17 -4.30
C LYS A 43 -12.77 3.16 -4.72
N ILE A 44 -11.66 3.15 -4.00
CA ILE A 44 -10.53 4.04 -4.28
C ILE A 44 -9.25 3.23 -4.33
N ILE A 45 -8.34 3.62 -5.23
CA ILE A 45 -6.95 3.15 -5.23
C ILE A 45 -6.07 4.38 -5.05
N LEU A 46 -5.45 4.48 -3.88
CA LEU A 46 -4.44 5.49 -3.59
C LEU A 46 -3.11 5.06 -4.21
N ILE A 47 -2.60 5.82 -5.17
CA ILE A 47 -1.29 5.60 -5.79
C ILE A 47 -0.29 6.58 -5.18
N GLN A 48 0.88 6.10 -4.73
CA GLN A 48 1.93 6.98 -4.22
C GLN A 48 2.98 7.27 -5.28
N VAL A 49 3.24 8.55 -5.48
CA VAL A 49 4.18 9.06 -6.50
C VAL A 49 5.65 8.83 -6.16
N THR A 50 5.95 8.43 -4.92
CA THR A 50 7.29 8.01 -4.47
C THR A 50 7.70 6.67 -5.06
N SER A 51 6.79 6.00 -5.78
CA SER A 51 7.03 4.76 -6.51
C SER A 51 6.92 4.98 -8.03
N PRO A 52 7.88 5.68 -8.67
CA PRO A 52 7.76 6.13 -10.06
C PRO A 52 7.75 5.00 -11.10
N PHE A 53 8.20 3.80 -10.71
CA PHE A 53 8.25 2.63 -11.59
C PHE A 53 7.00 1.75 -11.51
N ILE A 54 5.87 2.28 -11.02
CA ILE A 54 4.61 1.54 -11.02
C ILE A 54 4.20 1.21 -12.47
N ASN A 55 3.92 -0.06 -12.72
CA ASN A 55 3.48 -0.52 -14.04
C ASN A 55 1.95 -0.50 -14.12
N GLU A 56 1.40 -0.04 -15.24
CA GLU A 56 -0.05 -0.02 -15.50
C GLU A 56 -0.72 -1.38 -15.24
N LYS A 57 -0.06 -2.48 -15.61
CA LYS A 57 -0.58 -3.84 -15.40
C LYS A 57 -0.86 -4.16 -13.93
N TYR A 58 -0.08 -3.57 -13.00
CA TYR A 58 -0.31 -3.75 -11.58
C TYR A 58 -1.61 -3.08 -11.11
N LEU A 59 -1.90 -1.90 -11.66
CA LEU A 59 -3.14 -1.17 -11.37
C LEU A 59 -4.36 -1.87 -11.99
N GLN A 60 -4.26 -2.33 -13.25
CA GLN A 60 -5.32 -3.11 -13.90
C GLN A 60 -5.66 -4.36 -13.09
N HIS A 61 -4.65 -5.09 -12.60
CA HIS A 61 -4.87 -6.24 -11.73
C HIS A 61 -5.51 -5.84 -10.40
N ALA A 62 -5.03 -4.77 -9.76
CA ALA A 62 -5.62 -4.28 -8.52
C ALA A 62 -7.10 -3.94 -8.68
N VAL A 63 -7.48 -3.29 -9.79
CA VAL A 63 -8.89 -2.98 -10.12
C VAL A 63 -9.72 -4.27 -10.26
N ASN A 64 -9.19 -5.30 -10.91
CA ASN A 64 -9.88 -6.58 -11.04
C ASN A 64 -10.06 -7.28 -9.68
N GLU A 65 -9.01 -7.36 -8.86
CA GLU A 65 -9.09 -7.96 -7.53
C GLU A 65 -10.05 -7.20 -6.61
N MET A 66 -10.12 -5.87 -6.74
CA MET A 66 -11.08 -5.03 -6.02
C MET A 66 -12.55 -5.38 -6.35
N GLN A 67 -12.85 -6.19 -7.38
CA GLN A 67 -14.19 -6.74 -7.61
C GLN A 67 -14.58 -7.81 -6.58
N HIS A 68 -13.59 -8.51 -6.02
CA HIS A 68 -13.79 -9.66 -5.13
C HIS A 68 -13.34 -9.41 -3.68
N TYR A 69 -12.41 -8.47 -3.48
CA TYR A 69 -11.82 -8.17 -2.19
C TYR A 69 -12.24 -6.78 -1.68
N GLU A 70 -12.13 -6.57 -0.37
CA GLU A 70 -12.45 -5.28 0.25
C GLU A 70 -11.29 -4.31 0.17
N CYS A 71 -10.06 -4.86 0.20
CA CYS A 71 -8.86 -4.09 -0.03
C CYS A 71 -7.82 -4.88 -0.83
N VAL A 72 -6.98 -4.15 -1.57
CA VAL A 72 -5.87 -4.69 -2.34
C VAL A 72 -4.68 -3.75 -2.21
N PHE A 73 -3.51 -4.23 -1.82
CA PHE A 73 -2.34 -3.37 -1.64
C PHE A 73 -1.06 -4.01 -2.15
N SER A 74 -0.08 -3.17 -2.48
CA SER A 74 1.15 -3.60 -3.13
C SER A 74 2.21 -4.03 -2.12
N VAL A 75 2.77 -5.21 -2.33
CA VAL A 75 3.88 -5.78 -1.55
C VAL A 75 5.02 -6.23 -2.47
N THR A 76 6.20 -6.35 -1.88
CA THR A 76 7.37 -6.99 -2.48
C THR A 76 7.84 -8.13 -1.58
N ARG A 77 8.31 -9.21 -2.20
CA ARG A 77 8.93 -10.33 -1.48
C ARG A 77 10.35 -9.96 -1.04
N SER A 78 10.62 -10.08 0.25
CA SER A 78 11.89 -9.80 0.88
C SER A 78 12.50 -11.06 1.46
N PHE A 79 13.79 -11.28 1.22
CA PHE A 79 14.57 -12.37 1.80
C PHE A 79 15.56 -11.86 2.87
N LYS A 80 15.31 -10.65 3.40
CA LYS A 80 16.16 -10.04 4.42
C LYS A 80 16.02 -10.82 5.73
N LEU A 81 17.17 -11.17 6.30
CA LEU A 81 17.23 -11.73 7.65
C LEU A 81 17.23 -10.59 8.66
N ARG A 82 16.19 -10.55 9.51
CA ARG A 82 15.91 -9.43 10.41
C ARG A 82 16.43 -9.73 11.80
N TRP A 83 16.98 -8.70 12.45
CA TRP A 83 17.43 -8.73 13.84
C TRP A 83 16.64 -7.70 14.64
N ASN A 84 16.24 -8.05 15.85
CA ASN A 84 15.63 -7.15 16.82
C ASN A 84 16.72 -6.59 17.75
N LYS A 85 16.71 -5.28 17.99
CA LYS A 85 17.58 -4.65 19.00
C LYS A 85 16.91 -4.76 20.37
N THR A 86 17.62 -5.32 21.33
CA THR A 86 17.19 -5.40 22.73
C THR A 86 18.13 -4.58 23.60
N GLY A 87 17.77 -4.34 24.86
CA GLY A 87 18.66 -3.66 25.81
C GLY A 87 19.99 -4.40 26.10
N LYS A 88 20.09 -5.68 25.72
CA LYS A 88 21.26 -6.54 26.00
C LYS A 88 22.01 -7.03 24.74
N GLY A 89 21.61 -6.59 23.54
CA GLY A 89 22.20 -7.05 22.27
C GLY A 89 21.17 -7.17 21.16
N ILE A 90 21.42 -8.05 20.18
CA ILE A 90 20.51 -8.30 19.05
C ILE A 90 20.03 -9.76 19.03
N LEU A 91 18.77 -9.97 18.66
CA LEU A 91 18.15 -11.30 18.54
C LEU A 91 17.62 -11.51 17.13
N PRO A 92 17.79 -12.70 16.53
CA PRO A 92 17.23 -12.96 15.20
C PRO A 92 15.69 -13.01 15.28
N ILE A 93 15.01 -12.49 14.25
CA ILE A 93 13.54 -12.44 14.20
C ILE A 93 12.97 -13.59 13.37
N ASN A 94 13.53 -13.84 12.19
CA ASN A 94 12.95 -14.71 11.17
C ASN A 94 13.91 -15.82 10.68
N PHE A 95 14.96 -16.13 11.44
CA PHE A 95 15.93 -17.17 11.09
C PHE A 95 16.72 -17.68 12.29
N ASP A 96 17.41 -18.81 12.13
CA ASP A 96 18.38 -19.34 13.10
C ASP A 96 19.81 -18.97 12.67
N PRO A 97 20.60 -18.24 13.49
CA PRO A 97 21.99 -17.92 13.19
C PRO A 97 22.89 -19.14 12.99
N LYS A 98 22.57 -20.29 13.63
CA LYS A 98 23.32 -21.55 13.46
C LYS A 98 22.93 -22.28 12.16
N ARG A 99 21.79 -21.94 11.56
CA ARG A 99 21.25 -22.54 10.33
C ARG A 99 20.75 -21.44 9.40
N ARG A 100 21.65 -20.54 9.02
CA ARG A 100 21.31 -19.36 8.21
C ARG A 100 20.76 -19.81 6.84
N PRO A 101 19.50 -19.49 6.50
CA PRO A 101 18.91 -19.91 5.23
C PRO A 101 19.48 -19.08 4.08
N ARG A 102 19.67 -19.72 2.92
CA ARG A 102 19.90 -19.02 1.65
C ARG A 102 18.57 -18.59 1.06
N ARG A 103 18.61 -17.74 0.03
CA ARG A 103 17.42 -17.18 -0.61
C ARG A 103 16.46 -18.26 -1.13
N GLN A 104 16.99 -19.34 -1.68
CA GLN A 104 16.24 -20.46 -2.23
C GLN A 104 15.70 -21.44 -1.18
N ASP A 105 16.12 -21.31 0.08
CA ASP A 105 15.78 -22.28 1.14
C ASP A 105 14.45 -21.91 1.85
N TRP A 106 13.82 -20.78 1.51
CA TRP A 106 12.57 -20.33 2.12
C TRP A 106 11.82 -19.33 1.23
N ASP A 107 10.55 -19.09 1.54
CA ASP A 107 9.68 -18.23 0.72
C ASP A 107 9.91 -16.73 0.92
N GLY A 108 10.69 -16.32 1.92
CA GLY A 108 10.80 -14.91 2.30
C GLY A 108 9.55 -14.37 3.00
N GLU A 109 9.54 -13.06 3.24
CA GLU A 109 8.42 -12.33 3.83
C GLU A 109 7.84 -11.34 2.82
N LEU A 110 6.54 -11.03 2.95
CA LEU A 110 5.88 -9.99 2.16
C LEU A 110 5.94 -8.67 2.92
N ILE A 111 6.45 -7.63 2.27
CA ILE A 111 6.60 -6.29 2.85
C ILE A 111 5.87 -5.30 1.95
N GLU A 112 5.04 -4.44 2.54
CA GLU A 112 4.41 -3.33 1.82
C GLU A 112 5.47 -2.45 1.16
N ASN A 113 5.23 -2.08 -0.10
CA ASN A 113 6.19 -1.33 -0.90
C ASN A 113 5.70 0.08 -1.26
N GLY A 114 4.49 0.47 -0.83
CA GLY A 114 3.97 1.82 -1.03
C GLY A 114 3.75 2.21 -2.49
N MET A 115 3.49 1.26 -3.40
CA MET A 115 3.05 1.62 -4.76
C MET A 115 1.59 2.05 -4.77
N PHE A 116 0.70 1.23 -4.21
CA PHE A 116 -0.74 1.54 -4.14
C PHE A 116 -1.46 0.85 -2.97
N TYR A 117 -2.60 1.45 -2.59
CA TYR A 117 -3.56 0.94 -1.61
C TYR A 117 -4.98 1.10 -2.13
N GLY A 118 -5.63 -0.01 -2.47
CA GLY A 118 -7.02 -0.11 -2.87
C GLY A 118 -7.91 -0.47 -1.69
N ALA A 119 -9.03 0.24 -1.52
CA ALA A 119 -10.00 -0.04 -0.47
C ALA A 119 -11.42 0.39 -0.89
N LYS A 120 -12.43 -0.27 -0.32
CA LYS A 120 -13.82 0.22 -0.38
C LYS A 120 -13.99 1.49 0.45
N ARG A 121 -14.94 2.35 0.07
CA ARG A 121 -15.30 3.56 0.82
C ARG A 121 -15.52 3.28 2.30
N GLU A 122 -16.31 2.26 2.62
CA GLU A 122 -16.69 1.95 3.99
C GLU A 122 -15.48 1.74 4.91
N MET A 123 -14.43 1.08 4.41
CA MET A 123 -13.19 0.88 5.16
C MET A 123 -12.49 2.21 5.48
N ILE A 124 -12.38 3.10 4.49
CA ILE A 124 -11.77 4.43 4.67
C ILE A 124 -12.59 5.26 5.66
N MET A 125 -13.92 5.20 5.56
CA MET A 125 -14.83 5.88 6.49
C MET A 125 -14.72 5.31 7.92
N ASN A 126 -14.44 4.02 8.06
CA ASN A 126 -14.16 3.36 9.33
C ASN A 126 -12.71 3.54 9.81
N GLY A 127 -11.85 4.21 9.04
CA GLY A 127 -10.52 4.63 9.46
C GLY A 127 -9.40 3.66 9.13
N TYR A 128 -9.52 2.82 8.11
CA TYR A 128 -8.44 1.92 7.70
C TYR A 128 -8.43 1.64 6.19
N PHE A 129 -7.23 1.44 5.63
CA PHE A 129 -7.06 0.96 4.25
C PHE A 129 -7.11 -0.57 4.15
N GLN A 130 -6.74 -1.27 5.23
CA GLN A 130 -6.49 -2.71 5.22
C GLN A 130 -7.15 -3.39 6.43
N THR A 131 -7.50 -4.67 6.27
CA THR A 131 -8.07 -5.54 7.29
C THR A 131 -7.51 -6.95 7.13
N ASP A 132 -7.63 -7.76 8.18
CA ASP A 132 -7.25 -9.17 8.23
C ASP A 132 -8.26 -10.10 7.55
N LYS A 133 -9.51 -9.67 7.36
CA LYS A 133 -10.60 -10.59 6.96
C LYS A 133 -10.82 -10.74 5.47
N LEU A 134 -10.55 -9.71 4.64
CA LEU A 134 -10.86 -9.72 3.21
C LEU A 134 -9.94 -8.83 2.36
N CYS A 135 -8.63 -8.94 2.59
CA CYS A 135 -7.62 -8.20 1.84
C CYS A 135 -6.72 -9.09 1.00
N ARG A 136 -6.41 -8.63 -0.21
CA ARG A 136 -5.45 -9.29 -1.10
C ARG A 136 -4.15 -8.50 -1.16
N ASN A 137 -3.03 -9.19 -0.98
CA ASN A 137 -1.72 -8.63 -1.27
C ASN A 137 -1.35 -8.89 -2.74
N TRP A 138 -0.82 -7.86 -3.43
CA TRP A 138 -0.26 -8.00 -4.77
C TRP A 138 1.26 -8.06 -4.72
N ASN A 139 1.84 -9.15 -5.24
CA ASN A 139 3.28 -9.25 -5.46
C ASN A 139 3.65 -8.53 -6.76
N ALA A 140 4.13 -7.30 -6.65
CA ALA A 140 4.85 -6.67 -7.75
C ALA A 140 6.23 -7.34 -7.85
N LEU A 141 6.36 -8.21 -8.87
CA LEU A 141 7.51 -9.06 -9.25
C LEU A 141 7.45 -10.50 -8.72
N PRO A 142 7.17 -11.49 -9.61
CA PRO A 142 7.79 -12.79 -9.50
C PRO A 142 9.27 -12.60 -9.83
N THR A 143 10.14 -12.85 -8.85
CA THR A 143 11.55 -13.23 -9.04
C THR A 143 12.40 -12.37 -10.00
N LEU A 144 13.12 -11.40 -9.42
CA LEU A 144 14.57 -11.30 -9.64
C LEU A 144 15.25 -11.67 -8.33
#